data_AF-A0A933HIF2-F1
#
_entry.id   AF-A0A933HIF2-F1
#
_cell.length_a   1.000
_cell.length_b   1.000
_cell.length_c   1.000
_cell.angle_alpha   90.00
_cell.angle_beta   90.00
_cell.angle_gamma   90.00
#
_symmetry.space_group_name_H-M   'P 1'
#
loop_
_entity.id
_entity.type
_entity.pdbx_description
1 polymer ?
#
loop_
_entity_poly.entity_id
_entity_poly.type
_entity_poly.pdbx_seq_one_letter_code
_entity_poly.pdbx_strand_id
1 'polypeptide(L)'
;MIVFETLPATIPTLVPNVPAYVTALRDLPFGAVLDTVGLAAAPGTPAGQVMYYQTLHQKPLAFGYLSREPARVTGQNARILGLLAQQDFARLCNEFGIRYRVVNNQNAPQFAGESVYQDDKVQILDLASGYGLSNPINCSGRR
;
A
#
# COMPACT_ATOMS: atom_id res chain seq x y z
N MET A 1 55.39 -19.16 -6.28
CA MET A 1 54.39 -18.36 -5.53
C MET A 1 53.03 -18.82 -6.00
N ILE A 2 52.21 -19.38 -5.11
CA ILE A 2 50.89 -19.91 -5.45
C ILE A 2 49.86 -18.97 -4.80
N VAL A 3 48.90 -18.51 -5.59
CA VAL A 3 47.79 -17.65 -5.17
C VAL A 3 46.53 -18.50 -5.21
N PHE A 4 45.77 -18.50 -4.12
CA PHE A 4 44.45 -19.12 -4.06
C PHE A 4 43.40 -18.01 -4.04
N GLU A 5 42.55 -17.94 -5.06
CA GLU A 5 41.32 -17.16 -5.01
C GLU A 5 40.24 -17.99 -4.33
N THR A 6 39.81 -17.58 -3.14
CA THR A 6 38.63 -18.15 -2.48
C THR A 6 37.42 -17.37 -2.94
N LEU A 7 36.49 -18.02 -3.64
CA LEU A 7 35.17 -17.43 -3.89
C LEU A 7 34.44 -17.22 -2.55
N PRO A 8 33.72 -16.10 -2.38
CA PRO A 8 32.92 -15.88 -1.18
C PRO A 8 31.91 -17.02 -1.03
N ALA A 9 31.76 -17.50 0.21
CA ALA A 9 30.80 -18.53 0.54
C ALA A 9 29.39 -18.15 0.04
N THR A 10 28.63 -19.13 -0.44
CA THR A 10 27.29 -18.93 -0.98
C THR A 10 26.43 -18.21 0.04
N ILE A 11 25.88 -17.04 -0.33
CA ILE A 11 24.99 -16.30 0.54
C ILE A 11 23.74 -17.17 0.76
N PRO A 12 23.39 -17.53 2.00
CA PRO A 12 22.20 -18.31 2.26
C PRO A 12 20.99 -17.55 1.72
N THR A 13 20.24 -18.20 0.84
CA THR A 13 19.05 -17.63 0.20
C THR A 13 17.90 -17.67 1.20
N LEU A 14 17.84 -16.69 2.09
CA LEU A 14 16.65 -16.46 2.90
C LEU A 14 15.54 -15.99 1.97
N VAL A 15 14.56 -16.86 1.71
CA VAL A 15 13.35 -16.46 1.00
C VAL A 15 12.62 -15.46 1.90
N PRO A 16 12.44 -14.19 1.46
CA PRO A 16 11.70 -13.22 2.25
C PRO A 16 10.28 -13.74 2.45
N ASN A 17 9.79 -13.77 3.69
CA ASN A 17 8.41 -14.10 3.97
C ASN A 17 7.52 -12.96 3.46
N VAL A 18 6.90 -13.16 2.29
CA VAL A 18 5.99 -12.18 1.67
C VAL A 18 4.57 -12.47 2.15
N PRO A 19 3.90 -11.50 2.80
CA PRO A 19 2.51 -11.64 3.20
C PRO A 19 1.59 -11.85 2.00
N ALA A 20 0.58 -12.71 2.15
CA ALA A 20 -0.36 -13.05 1.08
C ALA A 20 -1.17 -11.83 0.56
N TYR A 21 -1.41 -10.81 1.38
CA TYR A 21 -2.05 -9.58 0.93
C TYR A 21 -1.23 -8.83 -0.14
N VAL A 22 0.12 -8.95 -0.14
CA VAL A 22 0.99 -8.29 -1.13
C VAL A 22 0.83 -8.95 -2.49
N THR A 23 0.73 -10.28 -2.53
CA THR A 23 0.44 -11.01 -3.77
C THR A 23 -0.99 -10.76 -4.24
N ALA A 24 -1.96 -10.70 -3.34
CA ALA A 24 -3.33 -10.34 -3.68
C ALA A 24 -3.41 -8.93 -4.28
N LEU A 25 -2.70 -7.96 -3.69
CA LEU A 25 -2.60 -6.61 -4.26
C LEU A 25 -2.08 -6.65 -5.68
N ARG A 26 -0.98 -7.37 -5.96
CA ARG A 26 -0.39 -7.45 -7.31
C ARG A 26 -1.42 -7.84 -8.37
N ASP A 27 -2.26 -8.82 -8.06
CA ASP A 27 -3.18 -9.43 -9.02
C ASP A 27 -4.47 -8.58 -9.23
N LEU A 28 -4.71 -7.58 -8.38
CA LEU A 28 -5.80 -6.61 -8.54
C LEU A 28 -5.53 -5.61 -9.68
N PRO A 29 -6.57 -4.95 -10.24
CA PRO A 29 -6.40 -3.93 -11.28
C PRO A 29 -5.54 -2.74 -10.82
N PHE A 30 -5.10 -1.91 -11.76
CA PHE A 30 -4.28 -0.73 -11.44
C PHE A 30 -5.03 0.26 -10.52
N GLY A 31 -4.31 0.85 -9.57
CA GLY A 31 -4.82 1.83 -8.61
C GLY A 31 -3.79 2.10 -7.52
N ALA A 32 -3.76 3.31 -6.96
CA ALA A 32 -2.86 3.62 -5.86
C ALA A 32 -3.33 2.95 -4.57
N VAL A 33 -2.36 2.54 -3.74
CA VAL A 33 -2.56 1.81 -2.50
C VAL A 33 -2.29 2.75 -1.33
N LEU A 34 -3.24 2.84 -0.41
CA LEU A 34 -3.07 3.44 0.90
C LEU A 34 -2.83 2.32 1.91
N ASP A 35 -1.56 2.02 2.18
CA ASP A 35 -1.19 0.98 3.14
C ASP A 35 -1.15 1.55 4.56
N THR A 36 -2.27 1.52 5.27
CA THR A 36 -2.29 1.98 6.67
C THR A 36 -1.65 0.98 7.63
N VAL A 37 -1.44 -0.27 7.22
CA VAL A 37 -0.75 -1.28 8.05
C VAL A 37 0.75 -1.03 8.05
N GLY A 38 1.31 -0.77 6.86
CA GLY A 38 2.71 -0.37 6.67
C GLY A 38 2.99 1.07 7.13
N LEU A 39 2.05 2.00 6.92
CA LEU A 39 2.20 3.40 7.36
C LEU A 39 2.07 3.57 8.86
N ALA A 40 1.07 2.92 9.47
CA ALA A 40 0.90 2.91 10.91
C ALA A 40 1.80 1.85 11.57
N ALA A 41 2.84 1.38 10.85
CA ALA A 41 3.77 0.32 11.23
C ALA A 41 3.71 0.09 12.73
N ALA A 42 2.96 -0.94 13.11
CA ALA A 42 2.99 -1.46 14.46
C ALA A 42 4.46 -1.51 14.88
N PRO A 43 4.81 -1.09 16.11
CA PRO A 43 6.19 -1.03 16.55
C PRO A 43 6.91 -2.33 16.18
N GLY A 44 7.85 -2.25 15.22
CA GLY A 44 8.58 -3.40 14.70
C GLY A 44 8.52 -3.67 13.20
N THR A 45 7.72 -2.95 12.39
CA THR A 45 7.78 -3.11 10.90
C THR A 45 8.81 -2.14 10.31
N PRO A 46 9.97 -2.60 9.80
CA PRO A 46 11.00 -1.70 9.29
C PRO A 46 10.52 -1.04 7.99
N ALA A 47 10.78 0.26 7.81
CA ALA A 47 10.45 0.99 6.58
C ALA A 47 10.96 0.30 5.30
N GLY A 48 12.08 -0.42 5.38
CA GLY A 48 12.62 -1.22 4.28
C GLY A 48 11.68 -2.34 3.80
N GLN A 49 10.88 -2.91 4.70
CA GLN A 49 9.95 -4.00 4.37
C GLN A 49 8.75 -3.49 3.56
N VAL A 50 8.24 -2.30 3.89
CA VAL A 50 7.15 -1.66 3.13
C VAL A 50 7.63 -1.26 1.73
N MET A 51 8.84 -0.70 1.61
CA MET A 51 9.44 -0.42 0.30
C MET A 51 9.67 -1.69 -0.52
N TYR A 52 10.09 -2.78 0.12
CA TYR A 52 10.23 -4.07 -0.55
C TYR A 52 8.88 -4.57 -1.10
N TYR A 53 7.80 -4.53 -0.31
CA TYR A 53 6.48 -4.92 -0.78
C TYR A 53 5.96 -4.06 -1.94
N GLN A 54 6.31 -2.77 -1.97
CA GLN A 54 6.00 -1.90 -3.10
C GLN A 54 6.57 -2.44 -4.42
N THR A 55 7.78 -2.99 -4.40
CA THR A 55 8.40 -3.59 -5.60
C THR A 55 7.69 -4.87 -6.05
N LEU A 56 7.05 -5.60 -5.12
CA LEU A 56 6.34 -6.85 -5.42
C LEU A 56 4.94 -6.61 -5.98
N HIS A 57 4.17 -5.70 -5.38
CA HIS A 57 2.81 -5.43 -5.85
C HIS A 57 2.75 -4.42 -7.01
N GLN A 58 3.85 -3.69 -7.27
CA GLN A 58 4.02 -2.80 -8.42
C GLN A 58 2.91 -1.74 -8.59
N LYS A 59 2.38 -1.25 -7.47
CA LYS A 59 1.34 -0.20 -7.45
C LYS A 59 1.88 1.06 -6.78
N PRO A 60 1.43 2.26 -7.20
CA PRO A 60 1.76 3.49 -6.49
C PRO A 60 1.32 3.41 -5.03
N LEU A 61 2.19 3.81 -4.11
CA LEU A 61 1.91 3.81 -2.68
C LEU A 61 1.68 5.27 -2.23
N ALA A 62 0.54 5.53 -1.58
CA ALA A 62 0.31 6.80 -0.91
C ALA A 62 1.25 6.93 0.29
N PHE A 63 1.76 8.14 0.54
CA PHE A 63 2.77 8.41 1.57
C PHE A 63 4.04 7.55 1.43
N GLY A 64 4.50 7.35 0.19
CA GLY A 64 5.73 6.63 -0.09
C GLY A 64 6.95 7.25 0.59
N TYR A 65 7.99 6.44 0.79
CA TYR A 65 9.23 6.87 1.42
C TYR A 65 10.07 7.70 0.45
N LEU A 66 10.22 8.99 0.74
CA LEU A 66 11.06 9.91 0.00
C LEU A 66 12.28 10.29 0.84
N SER A 67 13.45 10.36 0.21
CA SER A 67 14.68 10.84 0.86
C SER A 67 14.64 12.32 1.20
N ARG A 68 13.76 13.08 0.52
CA ARG A 68 13.46 14.49 0.77
C ARG A 68 11.97 14.70 0.56
N GLU A 69 11.30 15.42 1.45
CA GLU A 69 9.88 15.74 1.32
C GLU A 69 9.71 17.20 0.89
N PRO A 70 9.36 17.47 -0.39
CA PRO A 70 9.03 18.83 -0.83
C PRO A 70 7.77 19.34 -0.14
N ALA A 71 7.69 20.65 0.14
CA ALA A 71 6.54 21.25 0.82
C ALA A 71 5.18 20.96 0.13
N ARG A 72 5.18 20.81 -1.21
CA ARG A 72 3.99 20.43 -1.97
C ARG A 72 3.51 19.02 -1.64
N VAL A 73 4.44 18.09 -1.42
CA VAL A 73 4.13 16.70 -1.03
C VAL A 73 3.57 16.68 0.38
N THR A 74 4.15 17.43 1.32
CA THR A 74 3.62 17.57 2.68
C THR A 74 2.19 18.13 2.68
N GLY A 75 1.92 19.16 1.86
CA GLY A 75 0.57 19.72 1.72
C GLY A 75 -0.44 18.73 1.12
N GLN A 76 -0.03 17.95 0.12
CA GLN A 76 -0.86 16.89 -0.45
C GLN A 76 -1.13 15.77 0.56
N ASN A 77 -0.10 15.34 1.30
CA ASN A 77 -0.20 14.35 2.36
C ASN A 77 -1.20 14.79 3.44
N ALA A 78 -1.12 16.05 3.90
CA ALA A 78 -2.07 16.61 4.86
C ALA A 78 -3.52 16.59 4.32
N ARG A 79 -3.70 16.86 3.03
CA ARG A 79 -5.03 16.81 2.39
C ARG A 79 -5.58 15.38 2.30
N ILE A 80 -4.74 14.41 1.95
CA ILE A 80 -5.12 12.99 1.97
C ILE A 80 -5.54 12.56 3.39
N LEU A 81 -4.78 12.95 4.41
CA LEU A 81 -5.13 12.68 5.82
C LEU A 81 -6.45 13.33 6.23
N GLY A 82 -6.71 14.57 5.78
CA GLY A 82 -7.99 15.24 6.03
C GLY A 82 -9.18 14.52 5.39
N LEU A 83 -9.06 14.07 4.15
CA LEU A 83 -10.10 13.28 3.46
C LEU A 83 -10.29 11.91 4.12
N LEU A 84 -9.21 11.29 4.59
CA LEU A 84 -9.27 10.03 5.33
C LEU A 84 -10.04 10.18 6.65
N ALA A 85 -9.80 11.27 7.39
CA ALA A 85 -10.51 11.58 8.63
C ALA A 85 -12.01 11.86 8.39
N GLN A 86 -12.35 12.44 7.24
CA GLN A 86 -13.74 12.70 6.82
C GLN A 86 -14.42 11.47 6.17
N GLN A 87 -13.68 10.35 5.98
CA GLN A 87 -14.15 9.15 5.28
C GLN A 87 -14.64 9.42 3.84
N ASP A 88 -14.12 10.48 3.19
CA ASP A 88 -14.46 10.84 1.82
C ASP A 88 -13.57 10.08 0.82
N PHE A 89 -13.82 8.77 0.69
CA PHE A 89 -13.07 7.90 -0.21
C PHE A 89 -13.39 8.18 -1.70
N ALA A 90 -14.54 8.76 -2.01
CA ALA A 90 -14.86 9.20 -3.37
C ALA A 90 -13.88 10.27 -3.87
N ARG A 91 -13.52 11.25 -3.04
CA ARG A 91 -12.49 12.23 -3.38
C ARG A 91 -11.09 11.61 -3.41
N LEU A 92 -10.76 10.70 -2.49
CA LEU A 92 -9.46 10.00 -2.50
C LEU A 92 -9.24 9.23 -3.82
N CYS A 93 -10.27 8.56 -4.31
CA CYS A 93 -10.25 7.85 -5.58
C CYS A 93 -10.18 8.80 -6.79
N ASN A 94 -11.06 9.80 -6.87
CA ASN A 94 -11.13 10.69 -8.05
C ASN A 94 -9.95 11.67 -8.16
N GLU A 95 -9.48 12.22 -7.04
CA GLU A 95 -8.45 13.26 -7.03
C GLU A 95 -7.04 12.69 -6.95
N PHE A 96 -6.84 11.64 -6.14
CA PHE A 96 -5.52 11.07 -5.88
C PHE A 96 -5.30 9.70 -6.53
N GLY A 97 -6.32 9.12 -7.18
CA GLY A 97 -6.24 7.79 -7.78
C GLY A 97 -6.09 6.66 -6.76
N ILE A 98 -6.39 6.92 -5.47
CA ILE A 98 -6.28 5.94 -4.39
C ILE A 98 -7.49 5.01 -4.47
N ARG A 99 -7.23 3.77 -4.85
CA ARG A 99 -8.27 2.75 -5.05
C ARG A 99 -8.29 1.72 -3.95
N TYR A 100 -7.13 1.30 -3.47
CA TYR A 100 -7.04 0.24 -2.47
C TYR A 100 -6.60 0.80 -1.15
N ARG A 101 -7.24 0.35 -0.08
CA ARG A 101 -6.82 0.64 1.29
C ARG A 101 -6.51 -0.66 2.00
N VAL A 102 -5.31 -0.76 2.57
CA VAL A 102 -4.90 -1.90 3.40
C VAL A 102 -5.06 -1.48 4.84
N VAL A 103 -5.89 -2.22 5.59
CA VAL A 103 -6.17 -1.97 7.02
C VAL A 103 -5.93 -3.24 7.82
N ASN A 104 -5.60 -3.08 9.11
CA ASN A 104 -5.62 -4.21 10.03
C ASN A 104 -7.08 -4.53 10.38
N ASN A 105 -7.44 -5.81 10.45
CA ASN A 105 -8.79 -6.26 10.82
C ASN A 105 -9.30 -5.64 12.13
N GLN A 106 -8.41 -5.40 13.09
CA GLN A 106 -8.77 -4.78 14.37
C GLN A 106 -9.19 -3.30 14.24
N ASN A 107 -8.70 -2.63 13.20
CA ASN A 107 -8.94 -1.21 12.92
C ASN A 107 -9.72 -1.02 11.60
N ALA A 108 -10.36 -2.07 11.11
CA ALA A 108 -11.13 -2.03 9.87
C ALA A 108 -12.34 -1.10 10.09
N PRO A 109 -12.50 -0.03 9.29
CA PRO A 109 -13.70 0.81 9.37
C PRO A 109 -14.91 -0.01 8.93
N GLN A 110 -16.04 0.12 9.64
CA GLN A 110 -17.29 -0.59 9.30
C GLN A 110 -17.82 -0.26 7.89
N PHE A 111 -17.46 0.89 7.32
CA PHE A 111 -17.90 1.34 6.00
C PHE A 111 -16.74 2.02 5.26
N ALA A 112 -16.01 1.28 4.42
CA ALA A 112 -14.87 1.84 3.70
C ALA A 112 -14.49 1.09 2.41
N GLY A 113 -15.44 0.47 1.72
CA GLY A 113 -15.14 -0.27 0.49
C GLY A 113 -15.67 -1.70 0.49
N GLU A 114 -15.62 -2.35 -0.66
CA GLU A 114 -15.83 -3.79 -0.76
C GLU A 114 -14.54 -4.52 -0.35
N SER A 115 -14.66 -5.56 0.48
CA SER A 115 -13.52 -6.37 0.88
C SER A 115 -13.11 -7.29 -0.27
N VAL A 116 -12.03 -6.94 -0.98
CA VAL A 116 -11.51 -7.77 -2.09
C VAL A 116 -10.55 -8.85 -1.60
N TYR A 117 -10.02 -8.71 -0.39
CA TYR A 117 -9.19 -9.72 0.26
C TYR A 117 -9.23 -9.52 1.78
N GLN A 118 -9.26 -10.63 2.52
CA GLN A 118 -9.21 -10.63 3.97
C GLN A 118 -8.45 -11.88 4.44
N ASP A 119 -7.47 -11.69 5.33
CA ASP A 119 -6.86 -12.76 6.12
C ASP A 119 -7.09 -12.51 7.62
N ASP A 120 -6.38 -13.20 8.50
CA ASP A 120 -6.56 -13.05 9.96
C ASP A 120 -6.06 -11.71 10.51
N LYS A 121 -5.18 -11.01 9.78
CA LYS A 121 -4.48 -9.79 10.24
C LYS A 121 -4.85 -8.56 9.44
N VAL A 122 -5.08 -8.70 8.14
CA VAL A 122 -5.13 -7.63 7.16
C VAL A 122 -6.32 -7.80 6.23
N GLN A 123 -6.93 -6.68 5.86
CA GLN A 123 -7.98 -6.59 4.87
C GLN A 123 -7.62 -5.55 3.80
N ILE A 124 -7.90 -5.89 2.55
CA ILE A 124 -7.81 -4.97 1.40
C ILE A 124 -9.23 -4.54 1.03
N LEU A 125 -9.45 -3.23 1.07
CA LEU A 125 -10.71 -2.61 0.72
C LEU A 125 -10.57 -1.93 -0.65
N ASP A 126 -11.47 -2.26 -1.60
CA ASP A 126 -11.62 -1.54 -2.86
C ASP A 126 -12.59 -0.36 -2.65
N LEU A 127 -12.03 0.84 -2.71
CA LEU A 127 -12.74 2.11 -2.57
C LEU A 127 -13.58 2.45 -3.80
N ALA A 128 -13.32 1.81 -4.95
CA ALA A 128 -14.07 2.05 -6.19
C ALA A 128 -15.42 1.33 -6.21
N SER A 129 -15.50 0.14 -5.59
CA SER A 129 -16.64 -0.77 -5.66
C SER A 129 -17.58 -0.69 -4.45
N GLY A 130 -17.09 -0.24 -3.29
CA GLY A 130 -17.86 -0.30 -2.04
C GLY A 130 -18.81 0.87 -1.76
N TYR A 131 -18.95 1.80 -2.70
CA TYR A 131 -20.05 2.75 -2.66
C TYR A 131 -21.16 2.18 -3.52
N GLY A 132 -22.35 1.94 -2.96
CA GLY A 132 -23.57 1.52 -3.67
C GLY A 132 -24.10 2.51 -4.71
N LEU A 133 -23.20 3.26 -5.36
CA LEU A 133 -23.43 4.03 -6.55
C LEU A 133 -23.52 3.02 -7.71
N SER A 134 -24.59 3.12 -8.48
CA SER A 134 -24.86 2.35 -9.71
C SER A 134 -23.80 2.51 -10.82
N ASN A 135 -22.67 3.14 -10.51
CA ASN A 135 -21.58 3.41 -11.44
C ASN A 135 -20.24 3.31 -10.69
N PRO A 136 -19.31 2.41 -11.08
CA PRO A 136 -18.02 2.28 -10.43
C PRO A 136 -17.25 3.60 -10.53
N ILE A 137 -16.70 4.06 -9.40
CA ILE A 137 -15.90 5.28 -9.39
C ILE A 137 -14.60 4.98 -10.14
N ASN A 138 -14.34 5.70 -11.23
CA ASN A 138 -13.12 5.50 -12.00
C ASN A 138 -11.94 6.15 -11.27
N CYS A 139 -11.21 5.38 -10.46
CA CYS A 139 -9.99 5.83 -9.77
C CYS A 139 -8.77 6.00 -10.70
N SER A 140 -8.97 6.14 -12.01
CA SER A 140 -7.95 6.53 -12.99
C SER A 140 -7.54 7.99 -12.75
N GLY A 141 -6.75 8.24 -11.71
CA GLY A 141 -6.09 9.53 -11.50
C GLY A 141 -5.36 9.94 -12.78
N ARG A 142 -5.58 11.18 -13.24
CA ARG A 142 -4.86 11.76 -14.39
C ARG A 142 -3.36 11.69 -14.09
N ARG A 143 -2.62 11.01 -14.98
CA ARG A 143 -1.15 11.03 -15.01
C ARG A 143 -0.64 12.44 -15.28
#